data_AF-A0AAN1XUH1-F1
#
_entry.id   AF-A0AAN1XUH1-F1
#
_cell.length_a   1.000
_cell.length_b   1.000
_cell.length_c   1.000
_cell.angle_alpha   90.00
_cell.angle_beta   90.00
_cell.angle_gamma   90.00
#
_symmetry.space_group_name_H-M   'P 1'
#
loop_
_entity.id
_entity.type
_entity.pdbx_description
1 polymer ?
#
loop_
_entity_poly.entity_id
_entity_poly.type
_entity_poly.pdbx_seq_one_letter_code
_entity_poly.pdbx_strand_id
1 'polypeptide(L)'
;MRQVVFRFRVLALALLATGCVSSAPRLYLPYELEANCESRSVKQTAINSIVASIDDTIRPGTYPGDAVMRPIVHRGGGVIARWHDQPLRAPDTAKALGVNGDLILRRAVITNQINVAQHWRPVWLTFATPRGDVTVLERAYDIQDVCIEGTRQA
;
A
#
# COMPACT_ATOMS: atom_id res chain seq x y z
N MET A 1 20.49 -9.46 70.96
CA MET A 1 20.04 -10.16 69.74
C MET A 1 20.06 -9.15 68.60
N ARG A 2 20.91 -9.36 67.59
CA ARG A 2 21.13 -8.44 66.46
C ARG A 2 20.07 -8.71 65.38
N GLN A 3 19.41 -7.67 64.88
CA GLN A 3 18.70 -7.73 63.59
C GLN A 3 19.25 -6.69 62.63
N VAL A 4 19.69 -7.21 61.48
CA VAL A 4 20.22 -6.54 60.31
C VAL A 4 19.03 -6.06 59.47
N VAL A 5 19.04 -4.82 59.00
CA VAL A 5 18.18 -4.40 57.89
C VAL A 5 19.00 -3.55 56.93
N PHE A 6 19.55 -4.20 55.90
CA PHE A 6 20.05 -3.55 54.70
C PHE A 6 18.85 -3.07 53.87
N ARG A 7 18.78 -1.78 53.55
CA ARG A 7 17.84 -1.24 52.56
C ARG A 7 18.62 -0.77 51.33
N PHE A 8 18.77 -1.66 50.35
CA PHE A 8 19.14 -1.29 48.98
C PHE A 8 17.91 -0.68 48.29
N ARG A 9 17.96 0.63 47.98
CA ARG A 9 17.04 1.26 47.04
C ARG A 9 17.66 1.18 45.65
N VAL A 10 17.17 0.25 44.82
CA VAL A 10 17.46 0.20 43.39
C VAL A 10 16.46 1.13 42.71
N LEU A 11 16.95 2.23 42.14
CA LEU A 11 16.17 3.15 41.32
C LEU A 11 16.21 2.63 39.88
N ALA A 12 15.11 2.02 39.41
CA ALA A 12 15.01 1.55 38.03
C ALA A 12 14.73 2.74 37.09
N LEU A 13 15.69 3.07 36.22
CA LEU A 13 15.47 3.95 35.07
C LEU A 13 14.53 3.24 34.08
N ALA A 14 13.30 3.73 33.96
CA ALA A 14 12.41 3.36 32.87
C ALA A 14 12.86 4.11 31.60
N LEU A 15 13.62 3.43 30.76
CA LEU A 15 13.82 3.83 29.37
C LEU A 15 12.48 3.72 28.65
N LEU A 16 11.85 4.87 28.40
CA LEU A 16 10.72 5.00 27.49
C LEU A 16 11.21 4.59 26.10
N ALA A 17 10.95 3.33 25.75
CA ALA A 17 11.06 2.85 24.39
C ALA A 17 10.03 3.63 23.56
N THR A 18 10.49 4.68 22.87
CA THR A 18 9.78 5.29 21.75
C THR A 18 9.80 4.28 20.60
N GLY A 19 8.97 3.25 20.73
CA GLY A 19 8.66 2.36 19.63
C GLY A 19 8.11 3.20 18.50
N CYS A 20 8.89 3.34 17.42
CA CYS A 20 8.40 3.87 16.16
C CYS A 20 7.31 2.91 15.67
N VAL A 21 6.05 3.17 16.05
CA VAL A 21 4.92 2.49 15.44
C VAL A 21 4.81 3.07 14.04
N SER A 22 5.35 2.37 13.05
CA SER A 22 5.11 2.68 11.65
C SER A 22 3.59 2.65 11.44
N SER A 23 2.98 3.83 11.35
CA SER A 23 1.55 4.02 11.11
C SER A 23 1.25 3.91 9.61
N ALA A 24 1.90 2.96 8.92
CA ALA A 24 1.54 2.64 7.55
C ALA A 24 0.10 2.12 7.56
N PRO A 25 -0.81 2.68 6.75
CA PRO A 25 -2.20 2.25 6.72
C PRO A 25 -2.25 0.77 6.37
N ARG A 26 -2.82 -0.03 7.27
CA ARG A 26 -3.06 -1.45 7.00
C ARG A 26 -4.27 -1.56 6.08
N LEU A 27 -4.05 -2.02 4.86
CA LEU A 27 -5.16 -2.42 4.02
C LEU A 27 -5.77 -3.71 4.58
N TYR A 28 -7.10 -3.76 4.56
CA TYR A 28 -7.87 -4.98 4.70
C TYR A 28 -7.58 -5.94 3.55
N LEU A 29 -7.89 -7.22 3.74
CA LEU A 29 -7.79 -8.18 2.67
C LEU A 29 -8.79 -7.83 1.55
N PRO A 30 -8.36 -7.84 0.27
CA PRO A 30 -9.28 -7.67 -0.85
C PRO A 30 -10.26 -8.85 -0.89
N TYR A 31 -11.52 -8.59 -1.27
CA TYR A 31 -12.52 -9.66 -1.44
C TYR A 31 -12.27 -10.46 -2.73
N GLU A 32 -11.59 -9.83 -3.70
CA GLU A 32 -11.19 -10.45 -4.95
C GLU A 32 -9.77 -10.00 -5.31
N LEU A 33 -8.96 -10.98 -5.71
CA LEU A 33 -7.59 -10.77 -6.13
C LEU A 33 -7.35 -11.56 -7.41
N GLU A 34 -7.23 -10.86 -8.53
CA GLU A 34 -6.78 -11.45 -9.79
C GLU A 34 -5.26 -11.27 -9.91
N ALA A 35 -4.52 -12.36 -10.10
CA ALA A 35 -3.08 -12.30 -10.26
C ALA A 35 -2.56 -13.49 -11.05
N ASN A 36 -1.41 -13.31 -11.70
CA ASN A 36 -0.60 -14.43 -12.19
C ASN A 36 0.86 -14.19 -11.83
N CYS A 37 1.42 -15.09 -11.05
CA CYS A 37 2.74 -14.95 -10.46
C CYS A 37 3.60 -16.20 -10.70
N GLU A 38 3.38 -16.90 -11.83
CA GLU A 38 4.20 -18.03 -12.32
C GLU A 38 4.68 -18.96 -11.20
N SER A 39 3.74 -19.65 -10.52
CA SER A 39 3.92 -20.55 -9.35
C SER A 39 4.11 -19.90 -7.96
N ARG A 40 4.17 -18.57 -7.87
CA ARG A 40 4.28 -17.85 -6.58
C ARG A 40 2.93 -17.29 -6.15
N SER A 41 2.65 -17.30 -4.86
CA SER A 41 1.47 -16.63 -4.31
C SER A 41 1.74 -15.13 -4.18
N VAL A 42 0.83 -14.27 -4.63
CA VAL A 42 0.84 -12.85 -4.27
C VAL A 42 0.91 -12.70 -2.77
N LYS A 43 1.77 -11.78 -2.29
CA LYS A 43 1.85 -11.44 -0.87
C LYS A 43 1.04 -10.18 -0.61
N GLN A 44 0.05 -10.27 0.27
CA GLN A 44 -0.77 -9.11 0.66
C GLN A 44 0.11 -7.96 1.19
N THR A 45 1.20 -8.30 1.88
CA THR A 45 2.18 -7.33 2.39
C THR A 45 2.84 -6.52 1.28
N ALA A 46 3.08 -7.11 0.11
CA ALA A 46 3.59 -6.39 -1.06
C ALA A 46 2.56 -5.38 -1.60
N ILE A 47 1.29 -5.79 -1.72
CA ILE A 47 0.19 -4.88 -2.09
C ILE A 47 0.10 -3.72 -1.11
N ASN A 48 0.10 -4.03 0.20
CA ASN A 48 0.01 -3.02 1.25
C ASN A 48 1.16 -2.02 1.19
N SER A 49 2.39 -2.51 1.01
CA SER A 49 3.58 -1.66 0.95
C SER A 49 3.58 -0.78 -0.30
N ILE A 50 3.20 -1.33 -1.47
CA ILE A 50 3.08 -0.57 -2.71
C ILE A 50 2.01 0.52 -2.58
N VAL A 51 0.81 0.19 -2.12
CA VAL A 51 -0.28 1.17 -1.96
C VAL A 51 0.04 2.19 -0.85
N ALA A 52 0.76 1.82 0.21
CA ALA A 52 1.19 2.77 1.23
C ALA A 52 2.31 3.70 0.76
N SER A 53 3.01 3.35 -0.34
CA SER A 53 4.10 4.12 -0.93
C SER A 53 3.67 5.06 -2.06
N ILE A 54 2.36 5.27 -2.22
CA ILE A 54 1.84 6.11 -3.29
C ILE A 54 2.25 7.57 -3.10
N ASP A 55 2.57 8.17 -4.23
CA ASP A 55 2.73 9.60 -4.39
C ASP A 55 1.31 10.17 -4.49
N ASP A 56 0.82 10.76 -3.39
CA ASP A 56 -0.52 11.37 -3.24
C ASP A 56 -0.73 12.54 -4.23
N THR A 57 -0.77 12.21 -5.51
CA THR A 57 -0.79 13.14 -6.64
C THR A 57 -1.29 12.42 -7.87
N ILE A 58 -2.46 12.83 -8.34
CA ILE A 58 -3.04 12.35 -9.59
C ILE A 58 -2.15 12.74 -10.77
N ARG A 59 -1.81 11.77 -11.62
CA ARG A 59 -1.04 11.95 -12.84
C ARG A 59 -1.94 11.93 -14.07
N PRO A 60 -1.54 12.62 -15.16
CA PRO A 60 -2.24 12.51 -16.44
C PRO A 60 -2.21 11.07 -16.95
N GLY A 61 -3.39 10.54 -17.30
CA GLY A 61 -3.53 9.20 -17.83
C GLY A 61 -4.98 8.73 -17.75
N THR A 62 -5.37 7.87 -18.68
CA THR A 62 -6.68 7.21 -18.66
C THR A 62 -6.48 5.73 -18.43
N TYR A 63 -7.24 5.16 -17.49
CA TYR A 63 -7.20 3.74 -17.25
C TYR A 63 -7.61 2.99 -18.53
N PRO A 64 -6.76 2.10 -19.07
CA PRO A 64 -7.02 1.44 -20.35
C PRO A 64 -8.11 0.36 -20.28
N GLY A 65 -8.62 0.05 -19.08
CA GLY A 65 -9.69 -0.92 -18.86
C GLY A 65 -9.19 -2.32 -18.50
N ASP A 66 -10.01 -3.07 -17.76
CA ASP A 66 -9.66 -4.41 -17.26
C ASP A 66 -9.35 -5.40 -18.39
N ALA A 67 -10.02 -5.28 -19.54
CA ALA A 67 -9.76 -6.14 -20.71
C ALA A 67 -8.33 -6.00 -21.25
N VAL A 68 -7.73 -4.80 -21.16
CA VAL A 68 -6.34 -4.54 -21.56
C VAL A 68 -5.39 -4.88 -20.43
N MET A 69 -5.75 -4.57 -19.19
CA MET A 69 -4.86 -4.77 -18.04
C MET A 69 -4.73 -6.22 -17.62
N ARG A 70 -5.78 -7.04 -17.71
CA ARG A 70 -5.72 -8.47 -17.35
C ARG A 70 -4.59 -9.20 -18.09
N PRO A 71 -4.48 -9.18 -19.44
CA PRO A 71 -3.36 -9.82 -20.12
C PRO A 71 -1.97 -9.29 -19.72
N ILE A 72 -1.86 -8.02 -19.32
CA ILE A 72 -0.60 -7.43 -18.85
C ILE A 72 -0.24 -7.99 -17.48
N VAL A 73 -1.18 -7.96 -16.54
CA VAL A 73 -1.06 -8.55 -15.20
C VAL A 73 -0.73 -10.04 -15.30
N HIS A 74 -1.41 -10.76 -16.19
CA HIS A 74 -1.23 -12.20 -16.34
C HIS A 74 0.11 -12.60 -16.97
N ARG A 75 0.72 -11.76 -17.82
CA ARG A 75 1.97 -12.10 -18.53
C ARG A 75 3.22 -11.49 -17.92
N GLY A 76 3.12 -10.28 -17.37
CA GLY A 76 4.26 -9.53 -16.84
C GLY A 76 4.39 -9.58 -15.32
N GLY A 77 3.46 -10.25 -14.63
CA GLY A 77 3.32 -10.18 -13.18
C GLY A 77 2.59 -8.91 -12.75
N GLY A 78 1.70 -9.06 -11.79
CA GLY A 78 0.84 -7.98 -11.33
C GLY A 78 -0.36 -8.49 -10.53
N VAL A 79 -1.17 -7.55 -10.09
CA VAL A 79 -2.43 -7.83 -9.39
C VAL A 79 -3.51 -6.83 -9.80
N ILE A 80 -4.75 -7.31 -9.79
CA ILE A 80 -5.95 -6.49 -9.67
C ILE A 80 -6.60 -6.88 -8.34
N ALA A 81 -6.50 -6.00 -7.36
CA ALA A 81 -7.08 -6.18 -6.03
C ALA A 81 -8.35 -5.34 -5.92
N ARG A 82 -9.44 -5.93 -5.39
CA ARG A 82 -10.73 -5.25 -5.20
C ARG A 82 -11.19 -5.31 -3.75
N TRP A 83 -11.71 -4.19 -3.26
CA TRP A 83 -12.24 -4.01 -1.92
C TRP A 83 -13.68 -3.51 -1.98
N HIS A 84 -14.48 -3.87 -0.98
CA HIS A 84 -15.76 -3.21 -0.78
C HIS A 84 -15.47 -1.79 -0.32
N ASP A 85 -14.95 -1.59 0.89
CA ASP A 85 -14.60 -0.25 1.36
C ASP A 85 -13.25 -0.29 2.06
N GLN A 86 -12.21 0.22 1.40
CA GLN A 86 -10.87 0.33 1.96
C GLN A 86 -10.52 1.81 2.20
N PRO A 87 -10.55 2.31 3.45
CA PRO A 87 -10.07 3.64 3.76
C PRO A 87 -8.61 3.80 3.35
N LEU A 88 -8.29 4.88 2.65
CA LEU A 88 -6.95 5.25 2.25
C LEU A 88 -6.75 6.74 2.46
N ARG A 89 -5.73 7.08 3.26
CA ARG A 89 -5.39 8.46 3.53
C ARG A 89 -4.48 9.00 2.42
N ALA A 90 -5.06 9.82 1.54
CA ALA A 90 -4.39 10.50 0.43
C ALA A 90 -5.03 11.89 0.28
N PRO A 91 -4.70 12.86 1.16
CA PRO A 91 -5.38 14.14 1.27
C PRO A 91 -5.35 15.00 -0.01
N ASP A 92 -4.26 15.00 -0.77
CA ASP A 92 -4.17 15.82 -1.98
C ASP A 92 -4.99 15.21 -3.12
N THR A 93 -4.99 13.89 -3.23
CA THR A 93 -5.88 13.13 -4.13
C THR A 93 -7.34 13.31 -3.74
N ALA A 94 -7.65 13.24 -2.43
CA ALA A 94 -9.01 13.48 -1.92
C ALA A 94 -9.50 14.88 -2.30
N LYS A 95 -8.67 15.89 -2.07
CA LYS A 95 -8.95 17.28 -2.46
C LYS A 95 -9.18 17.40 -3.97
N ALA A 96 -8.32 16.79 -4.79
CA ALA A 96 -8.45 16.82 -6.24
C ALA A 96 -9.73 16.14 -6.74
N LEU A 97 -10.20 15.10 -6.05
CA LEU A 97 -11.46 14.40 -6.31
C LEU A 97 -12.69 15.07 -5.68
N GLY A 98 -12.50 16.14 -4.90
CA GLY A 98 -13.59 16.83 -4.19
C GLY A 98 -14.20 16.00 -3.05
N VAL A 99 -13.39 15.12 -2.44
CA VAL A 99 -13.75 14.29 -1.28
C VAL A 99 -13.13 14.88 -0.02
N ASN A 100 -13.89 14.89 1.08
CA ASN A 100 -13.40 15.28 2.40
C ASN A 100 -13.01 14.05 3.22
N GLY A 101 -11.83 14.07 3.83
CA GLY A 101 -11.34 12.97 4.68
C GLY A 101 -10.62 11.88 3.90
N ASP A 102 -10.66 10.65 4.43
CA ASP A 102 -10.03 9.50 3.78
C ASP A 102 -10.82 9.09 2.53
N LEU A 103 -10.10 8.71 1.48
CA LEU A 103 -10.69 8.11 0.29
C LEU A 103 -11.14 6.68 0.58
N ILE A 104 -12.13 6.21 -0.17
CA ILE A 104 -12.52 4.80 -0.16
C ILE A 104 -11.99 4.13 -1.42
N LEU A 105 -10.89 3.38 -1.28
CA LEU A 105 -10.30 2.58 -2.33
C LEU A 105 -11.20 1.36 -2.62
N ARG A 106 -11.61 1.22 -3.88
CA ARG A 106 -12.39 0.10 -4.42
C ARG A 106 -11.54 -0.90 -5.19
N ARG A 107 -10.51 -0.41 -5.88
CA ARG A 107 -9.65 -1.24 -6.73
C ARG A 107 -8.24 -0.67 -6.85
N ALA A 108 -7.25 -1.54 -6.84
CA ALA A 108 -5.87 -1.22 -7.19
C ALA A 108 -5.42 -2.16 -8.31
N VAL A 109 -4.87 -1.59 -9.38
CA VAL A 109 -4.20 -2.34 -10.44
C VAL A 109 -2.73 -2.00 -10.38
N ILE A 110 -1.94 -3.01 -10.04
CA ILE A 110 -0.50 -2.89 -9.81
C ILE A 110 0.18 -3.87 -10.75
N THR A 111 1.07 -3.36 -11.59
CA THR A 111 1.91 -4.22 -12.44
C THR A 111 3.33 -4.25 -11.89
N ASN A 112 4.12 -5.20 -12.35
CA ASN A 112 5.57 -5.22 -12.14
C ASN A 112 6.35 -4.35 -13.14
N GLN A 113 5.66 -3.47 -13.89
CA GLN A 113 6.35 -2.51 -14.74
C GLN A 113 6.86 -1.35 -13.88
N ILE A 114 8.18 -1.23 -13.78
CA ILE A 114 8.85 -0.16 -13.04
C ILE A 114 9.54 0.82 -14.00
N ASN A 115 9.57 2.09 -13.64
CA ASN A 115 10.49 3.06 -14.21
C ASN A 115 11.80 2.99 -13.44
N VAL A 116 12.74 2.16 -13.91
CA VAL A 116 14.03 1.91 -13.25
C VAL A 116 14.82 3.21 -13.04
N ALA A 117 14.84 4.09 -14.04
CA ALA A 117 15.60 5.35 -13.98
C ALA A 117 15.10 6.28 -12.87
N GLN A 118 13.78 6.29 -12.62
CA GLN A 118 13.14 7.21 -11.68
C GLN A 118 12.66 6.53 -10.39
N HIS A 119 12.89 5.22 -10.22
CA HIS A 119 12.56 4.44 -9.03
C HIS A 119 11.10 4.55 -8.59
N TRP A 120 10.16 4.42 -9.53
CA TRP A 120 8.72 4.35 -9.23
C TRP A 120 7.99 3.44 -10.21
N ARG A 121 6.75 3.03 -9.88
CA ARG A 121 5.84 2.31 -10.78
C ARG A 121 4.49 3.01 -10.93
N PRO A 122 3.85 2.95 -12.10
CA PRO A 122 2.47 3.40 -12.25
C PRO A 122 1.53 2.44 -11.51
N VAL A 123 0.58 3.01 -10.78
CA VAL A 123 -0.54 2.27 -10.18
C VAL A 123 -1.85 2.94 -10.56
N TRP A 124 -2.86 2.13 -10.88
CA TRP A 124 -4.20 2.65 -11.12
C TRP A 124 -5.06 2.37 -9.89
N LEU A 125 -5.51 3.43 -9.23
CA LEU A 125 -6.34 3.35 -8.04
C LEU A 125 -7.74 3.83 -8.37
N THR A 126 -8.75 3.07 -7.95
CA THR A 126 -10.16 3.45 -8.13
C THR A 126 -10.74 3.80 -6.78
N PHE A 127 -11.21 5.03 -6.65
CA PHE A 127 -11.80 5.55 -5.44
C PHE A 127 -13.29 5.80 -5.63
N ALA A 128 -14.10 5.44 -4.64
CA ALA A 128 -15.49 5.87 -4.61
C ALA A 128 -15.56 7.37 -4.29
N THR A 129 -16.34 8.08 -5.07
CA THR A 129 -16.62 9.52 -4.87
C THR A 129 -18.13 9.76 -4.86
N PRO A 130 -18.62 10.92 -4.38
CA PRO A 130 -20.03 11.28 -4.47
C PRO A 130 -20.60 11.29 -5.90
N ARG A 131 -19.75 11.35 -6.93
CA ARG A 131 -20.15 11.35 -8.35
C ARG A 131 -20.01 9.98 -9.01
N GLY A 132 -19.68 8.94 -8.24
CA GLY A 132 -19.37 7.61 -8.72
C GLY A 132 -17.88 7.28 -8.61
N ASP A 133 -17.52 6.06 -8.97
CA ASP A 133 -16.13 5.58 -8.89
C ASP A 133 -15.25 6.29 -9.92
N VAL A 134 -14.09 6.76 -9.48
CA VAL A 134 -13.09 7.42 -10.33
C VAL A 134 -11.78 6.65 -10.26
N THR A 135 -11.24 6.26 -11.42
CA THR A 135 -9.91 5.65 -11.52
C THR A 135 -8.87 6.72 -11.85
N VAL A 136 -7.81 6.81 -11.05
CA VAL A 136 -6.70 7.74 -11.19
C VAL A 136 -5.39 6.99 -11.43
N LEU A 137 -4.45 7.64 -12.10
CA LEU A 137 -3.06 7.19 -12.19
C LEU A 137 -2.25 7.84 -11.10
N GLU A 138 -1.50 7.05 -10.35
CA GLU A 138 -0.53 7.53 -9.37
C GLU A 138 0.80 6.82 -9.54
N ARG A 139 1.81 7.28 -8.81
CA ARG A 139 3.11 6.61 -8.71
C ARG A 139 3.18 5.90 -7.37
N ALA A 140 3.80 4.74 -7.33
CA ALA A 140 4.21 4.10 -6.09
C ALA A 140 5.75 3.98 -6.07
N TYR A 141 6.36 4.32 -4.94
CA TYR A 141 7.82 4.31 -4.78
C TYR A 141 8.37 2.98 -4.28
N ASP A 142 7.52 2.11 -3.74
CA ASP A 142 7.91 0.73 -3.50
C ASP A 142 7.95 -0.03 -4.83
N ILE A 143 9.18 -0.29 -5.27
CA ILE A 143 9.49 -1.01 -6.51
C ILE A 143 9.72 -2.52 -6.30
N GLN A 144 9.32 -3.08 -5.14
CA GLN A 144 9.37 -4.53 -4.96
C GLN A 144 8.45 -5.28 -5.92
N ASP A 145 8.82 -6.49 -6.31
CA ASP A 145 7.95 -7.35 -7.10
C ASP A 145 6.66 -7.70 -6.33
N VAL A 146 5.48 -7.44 -6.90
CA VAL A 146 4.21 -7.70 -6.20
C VAL A 146 3.93 -9.21 -6.03
N CYS A 147 4.56 -10.03 -6.86
CA CYS A 147 4.52 -11.49 -6.79
C CYS A 147 5.59 -12.06 -5.84
N ILE A 148 6.61 -11.28 -5.46
CA ILE A 148 7.77 -11.75 -4.68
C ILE A 148 8.16 -10.69 -3.64
N GLU A 149 7.64 -10.86 -2.43
CA GLU A 149 8.00 -9.99 -1.31
C GLU A 149 9.52 -9.94 -1.08
N GLY A 150 10.05 -8.73 -0.88
CA GLY A 150 11.46 -8.50 -0.57
C GLY A 150 12.41 -8.53 -1.77
N THR A 151 11.95 -8.88 -2.98
CA THR A 151 12.77 -8.74 -4.20
C THR A 151 12.54 -7.36 -4.80
N ARG A 152 13.49 -6.45 -4.61
CA ARG A 152 13.49 -5.16 -5.32
C ARG A 152 13.89 -5.40 -6.76
N GLN A 153 13.10 -4.88 -7.70
CA GLN A 153 13.46 -4.90 -9.10
C GLN A 153 14.55 -3.83 -9.32
N ALA A 154 15.75 -4.28 -9.68
CA ALA A 154 16.92 -3.44 -9.95
C ALA A 154 17.03 -3.11 -11.44
#